data_AF-A0A356T3S0-F1
#
_entry.id   AF-A0A356T3S0-F1
#
_cell.length_a   1.000
_cell.length_b   1.000
_cell.length_c   1.000
_cell.angle_alpha   90.00
_cell.angle_beta   90.00
_cell.angle_gamma   90.00
#
_symmetry.space_group_name_H-M   'P 1'
#
loop_
_entity.id
_entity.type
_entity.pdbx_description
1 polymer ?
#
loop_
_entity_poly.entity_id
_entity_poly.type
_entity_poly.pdbx_seq_one_letter_code
_entity_poly.pdbx_strand_id
1 'polypeptide(L)'
;MLRGPMSAPTRTLLIVMALWAWATPLAAQPRNLDIERFRPAPDRDGFLGVPGTRTPGPWAWNAALWLGYASEPLSFRRVDDDARLPVIRHRVGADFIAQLGLFDRVALSVDAPMVLWQDGDAEVDGGPSIQAVAIRDPYLAARVRVLGAANDAPDEHAPNEGAGLAVQLGATLPFGLERSYAGEGAPQLEAIVLGDFHFLDFGVGGMLGYRHRFAEPELLGVRFANELFLGLAVQTPTILVQNLSAIVEVRVTTAVDEEIFLDASTSMEGDAGLRWAEGDFAFTWAVGMGWTGGVGTPGFRGIFGVEFAPRTHDLDGDGLVDDEDECQRLPEDVDGFQDDDGCPDPDDDGDLIPDQDDRCPREAADFDRDEDEDGCTDPVRDQDGDGVSDDEDACPTRAEDADGFQDEDGCPDLDDDEDGVPDPDDACRLEAEDRDGFEDED
;
A
#
# COMPACT_ATOMS: atom_id res chain seq x y z
N MET A 1 51.94 -15.64 101.46
CA MET A 1 52.81 -14.61 102.06
C MET A 1 53.85 -14.18 101.02
N LEU A 2 54.20 -12.88 101.02
CA LEU A 2 55.12 -12.13 100.12
C LEU A 2 54.43 -11.58 98.85
N ARG A 3 53.81 -10.37 98.88
CA ARG A 3 54.39 -9.00 98.68
C ARG A 3 54.96 -8.83 97.26
N GLY A 4 54.30 -8.17 96.28
CA GLY A 4 54.09 -6.71 96.09
C GLY A 4 55.21 -6.11 95.18
N PRO A 5 55.05 -5.02 94.38
CA PRO A 5 54.12 -3.91 94.55
C PRO A 5 53.46 -3.34 93.26
N MET A 6 52.74 -2.23 93.48
CA MET A 6 51.87 -1.39 92.65
C MET A 6 52.55 -0.58 91.54
N SER A 7 51.81 -0.23 90.48
CA SER A 7 51.78 1.14 89.93
C SER A 7 50.49 1.42 89.11
N ALA A 8 50.08 2.68 89.14
CA ALA A 8 48.76 3.26 88.91
C ALA A 8 48.31 3.39 87.42
N PRO A 9 47.07 3.86 87.15
CA PRO A 9 46.43 3.86 85.84
C PRO A 9 46.65 5.18 85.08
N THR A 10 46.78 5.12 83.76
CA THR A 10 46.75 6.33 82.93
C THR A 10 45.92 6.09 81.68
N ARG A 11 44.86 6.90 81.57
CA ARG A 11 44.03 7.11 80.39
C ARG A 11 44.88 7.21 79.12
N THR A 12 44.57 6.43 78.09
CA THR A 12 44.63 6.91 76.70
C THR A 12 43.62 6.13 75.88
N LEU A 13 42.58 6.87 75.49
CA LEU A 13 41.63 6.57 74.43
C LEU A 13 42.41 6.36 73.13
N LEU A 14 42.21 5.24 72.44
CA LEU A 14 42.29 5.17 70.97
C LEU A 14 41.65 3.87 70.48
N ILE A 15 40.42 4.06 70.01
CA ILE A 15 39.66 3.15 69.17
C ILE A 15 40.49 2.90 67.91
N VAL A 16 40.86 1.65 67.67
CA VAL A 16 41.13 1.17 66.31
C VAL A 16 40.22 -0.04 66.12
N MET A 17 38.93 0.25 65.92
CA MET A 17 38.08 -0.63 65.11
C MET A 17 38.68 -0.57 63.71
N ALA A 18 39.36 -1.64 63.32
CA ALA A 18 39.73 -1.87 61.94
C ALA A 18 38.43 -1.89 61.13
N LEU A 19 38.21 -0.80 60.39
CA LEU A 19 37.23 -0.66 59.34
C LEU A 19 37.38 -1.83 58.36
N TRP A 20 36.54 -2.85 58.54
CA TRP A 20 36.02 -3.58 57.41
C TRP A 20 35.04 -2.64 56.71
N ALA A 21 35.58 -1.68 55.96
CA ALA A 21 34.84 -1.06 54.88
C ALA A 21 34.72 -2.14 53.80
N TRP A 22 33.56 -2.80 53.77
CA TRP A 22 33.16 -3.57 52.61
C TRP A 22 33.11 -2.56 51.47
N ALA A 23 34.12 -2.57 50.60
CA ALA A 23 33.96 -2.01 49.28
C ALA A 23 32.92 -2.90 48.60
N THR A 24 31.66 -2.48 48.66
CA THR A 24 30.67 -2.96 47.70
C THR A 24 31.24 -2.61 46.33
N PRO A 25 31.47 -3.56 45.41
CA PRO A 25 31.69 -3.17 44.03
C PRO A 25 30.51 -2.28 43.65
N LEU A 26 30.80 -1.09 43.10
CA LEU A 26 29.78 -0.29 42.45
C LEU A 26 29.11 -1.25 41.46
N ALA A 27 27.85 -1.61 41.70
CA ALA A 27 27.12 -2.41 40.74
C ALA A 27 27.10 -1.60 39.45
N ALA A 28 27.67 -2.14 38.38
CA ALA A 28 27.61 -1.49 37.07
C ALA A 28 26.14 -1.16 36.76
N GLN A 29 25.87 0.07 36.31
CA GLN A 29 24.50 0.45 35.94
C GLN A 29 23.98 -0.47 34.84
N PRO A 30 22.75 -1.00 34.95
CA PRO A 30 22.15 -1.76 33.86
C PRO A 30 21.94 -0.82 32.66
N ARG A 31 22.41 -1.22 31.47
CA ARG A 31 22.27 -0.47 30.21
C ARG A 31 21.09 -0.97 29.37
N ASN A 32 20.05 -1.41 30.07
CA ASN A 32 18.82 -1.97 29.52
C ASN A 32 17.86 -0.85 29.10
N LEU A 33 18.34 0.04 28.22
CA LEU A 33 17.54 1.11 27.62
C LEU A 33 17.89 1.24 26.15
N ASP A 34 16.90 1.16 25.26
CA ASP A 34 17.10 1.53 23.87
C ASP A 34 17.01 3.05 23.73
N ILE A 35 18.12 3.68 23.37
CA ILE A 35 18.22 5.14 23.23
C ILE A 35 17.88 5.62 21.83
N GLU A 36 17.70 4.72 20.85
CA GLU A 36 17.35 5.13 19.50
C GLU A 36 15.83 5.28 19.37
N ARG A 37 15.38 6.54 19.32
CA ARG A 37 13.94 6.89 19.29
C ARG A 37 13.38 7.02 17.88
N PHE A 38 14.24 7.26 16.88
CA PHE A 38 13.80 7.30 15.50
C PHE A 38 13.46 5.88 15.06
N ARG A 39 12.23 5.70 14.60
CA ARG A 39 11.78 4.49 13.92
C ARG A 39 11.34 4.92 12.52
N PRO A 40 11.95 4.40 11.45
CA PRO A 40 11.56 4.77 10.11
C PRO A 40 10.12 4.35 9.80
N ALA A 41 9.48 5.07 8.89
CA ALA A 41 8.26 4.59 8.26
C ALA A 41 8.54 3.26 7.53
N PRO A 42 7.62 2.29 7.58
CA PRO A 42 7.88 0.96 7.02
C PRO A 42 7.82 0.90 5.49
N ASP A 43 7.30 1.95 4.86
CA ASP A 43 6.98 1.99 3.44
C ASP A 43 7.14 3.42 2.88
N ARG A 44 7.12 3.55 1.55
CA ARG A 44 7.23 4.83 0.84
C ARG A 44 6.00 5.73 0.98
N ASP A 45 4.90 5.18 1.49
CA ASP A 45 3.62 5.88 1.65
C ASP A 45 3.56 6.68 2.96
N GLY A 46 4.48 6.40 3.89
CA GLY A 46 4.76 7.26 5.05
C GLY A 46 5.74 8.39 4.73
N PHE A 47 6.17 9.10 5.76
CA PHE A 47 7.10 10.23 5.66
C PHE A 47 8.51 9.75 6.01
N LEU A 48 9.14 10.26 7.08
CA LEU A 48 10.44 9.76 7.55
C LEU A 48 10.26 8.78 8.70
N GLY A 49 9.66 9.23 9.80
CA GLY A 49 9.32 8.43 10.97
C GLY A 49 7.83 8.42 11.31
N VAL A 50 7.03 9.26 10.64
CA VAL A 50 5.56 9.19 10.67
C VAL A 50 5.10 8.19 9.61
N PRO A 51 4.49 7.05 9.99
CA PRO A 51 3.98 6.09 9.04
C PRO A 51 2.74 6.63 8.28
N GLY A 52 2.56 6.17 7.04
CA GLY A 52 1.33 6.39 6.29
C GLY A 52 0.19 5.49 6.79
N THR A 53 -1.04 5.83 6.41
CA THR A 53 -2.25 5.06 6.76
C THR A 53 -2.53 3.90 5.81
N ARG A 54 -1.89 3.90 4.64
CA ARG A 54 -2.09 2.89 3.60
C ARG A 54 -1.49 1.53 3.96
N THR A 55 -1.99 0.54 3.24
CA THR A 55 -1.60 -0.86 3.34
C THR A 55 -1.25 -1.35 1.93
N PRO A 56 -0.29 -2.28 1.76
CA PRO A 56 0.14 -2.73 0.44
C PRO A 56 -0.97 -3.37 -0.43
N GLY A 57 -2.05 -3.86 0.17
CA GLY A 57 -3.08 -4.66 -0.49
C GLY A 57 -2.93 -6.17 -0.21
N PRO A 58 -3.89 -7.01 -0.62
CA PRO A 58 -3.88 -8.44 -0.31
C PRO A 58 -2.62 -9.14 -0.84
N TRP A 59 -1.84 -9.72 0.07
CA TRP A 59 -0.60 -10.46 -0.21
C TRP A 59 0.54 -9.66 -0.87
N ALA A 60 0.31 -8.39 -1.17
CA ALA A 60 1.35 -7.46 -1.58
C ALA A 60 2.29 -7.19 -0.40
N TRP A 61 3.57 -7.02 -0.72
CA TRP A 61 4.62 -6.82 0.27
C TRP A 61 5.52 -5.68 -0.13
N ASN A 62 6.21 -5.12 0.84
CA ASN A 62 7.23 -4.10 0.65
C ASN A 62 8.37 -4.36 1.64
N ALA A 63 9.53 -3.80 1.33
CA ALA A 63 10.71 -3.89 2.16
C ALA A 63 11.48 -2.58 2.16
N ALA A 64 12.15 -2.27 3.25
CA ALA A 64 13.01 -1.09 3.33
C ALA A 64 14.29 -1.40 4.11
N LEU A 65 15.36 -0.74 3.68
CA LEU A 65 16.61 -0.64 4.42
C LEU A 65 16.86 0.82 4.75
N TRP A 66 16.95 1.12 6.03
CA TRP A 66 17.33 2.44 6.52
C TRP A 66 18.70 2.39 7.18
N LEU A 67 19.50 3.42 6.95
CA LEU A 67 20.78 3.67 7.60
C LEU A 67 20.68 5.01 8.34
N GLY A 68 21.04 4.99 9.62
CA GLY A 68 21.01 6.17 10.48
C GLY A 68 22.39 6.46 11.06
N TYR A 69 22.76 7.74 11.12
CA TYR A 69 23.86 8.24 11.93
C TYR A 69 23.31 9.23 12.96
N ALA A 70 23.66 9.05 14.23
CA ALA A 70 23.30 9.94 15.32
C ALA A 70 24.55 10.41 16.07
N SER A 71 24.66 11.73 16.24
CA SER A 71 25.69 12.37 17.05
C SER A 71 25.14 12.71 18.43
N GLU A 72 25.87 12.32 19.46
CA GLU A 72 25.55 12.52 20.87
C GLU A 72 24.12 12.11 21.27
N PRO A 73 23.60 10.93 20.82
CA PRO A 73 22.22 10.52 21.13
C PRO A 73 21.97 10.29 22.62
N LEU A 74 23.03 10.11 23.41
CA LEU A 74 22.96 10.07 24.86
C LEU A 74 24.06 10.95 25.44
N SER A 75 23.66 12.11 25.97
CA SER A 75 24.56 13.01 26.70
C SER A 75 23.92 13.47 27.99
N PHE A 76 24.75 13.69 29.00
CA PHE A 76 24.34 14.25 30.28
C PHE A 76 24.89 15.66 30.46
N ARG A 77 24.21 16.49 31.23
CA ARG A 77 24.78 17.76 31.68
C ARG A 77 25.32 17.62 33.08
N ARG A 78 26.56 18.02 33.28
CA ARG A 78 27.16 18.07 34.61
C ARG A 78 26.59 19.26 35.38
N VAL A 79 26.19 19.01 36.63
CA VAL A 79 25.53 19.99 37.50
C VAL A 79 26.41 21.21 37.81
N ASP A 80 27.73 21.03 37.86
CA ASP A 80 28.67 22.07 38.30
C ASP A 80 28.96 23.14 37.23
N ASP A 81 29.10 22.75 35.97
CA ASP A 81 29.58 23.60 34.87
C ASP A 81 28.65 23.60 33.63
N ASP A 82 27.51 22.90 33.69
CA ASP A 82 26.59 22.63 32.58
C ASP A 82 27.26 22.00 31.35
N ALA A 83 28.44 21.39 31.53
CA ALA A 83 29.14 20.73 30.43
C ALA A 83 28.38 19.48 29.98
N ARG A 84 28.20 19.34 28.66
CA ARG A 84 27.66 18.11 28.05
C ARG A 84 28.72 17.01 28.05
N LEU A 85 28.36 15.86 28.60
CA LEU A 85 29.16 14.64 28.70
C LEU A 85 28.48 13.54 27.87
N PRO A 86 28.93 13.29 26.63
CA PRO A 86 28.33 12.26 25.79
C PRO A 86 28.74 10.87 26.27
N VAL A 87 27.75 10.07 26.68
CA VAL A 87 27.96 8.64 27.00
C VAL A 87 28.02 7.82 25.73
N ILE A 88 27.15 8.14 24.77
CA ILE A 88 27.27 7.67 23.39
C ILE A 88 27.54 8.89 22.52
N ARG A 89 28.72 8.92 21.90
CA ARG A 89 29.17 10.05 21.09
C ARG A 89 28.72 9.92 19.65
N HIS A 90 28.89 8.74 19.07
CA HIS A 90 28.44 8.47 17.72
C HIS A 90 27.78 7.10 17.67
N ARG A 91 26.71 6.99 16.88
CA ARG A 91 26.03 5.74 16.59
C ARG A 91 25.66 5.68 15.12
N VAL A 92 25.95 4.55 14.49
CA VAL A 92 25.47 4.17 13.17
C VAL A 92 24.56 2.96 13.33
N GLY A 93 23.32 3.10 12.89
CA GLY A 93 22.30 2.05 12.94
C GLY A 93 21.82 1.64 11.55
N ALA A 94 21.18 0.49 11.48
CA ALA A 94 20.40 0.05 10.34
C ALA A 94 19.09 -0.57 10.78
N ASP A 95 18.03 -0.33 10.01
CA ASP A 95 16.70 -0.86 10.26
C ASP A 95 16.26 -1.61 9.00
N PHE A 96 15.97 -2.90 9.16
CA PHE A 96 15.49 -3.78 8.08
C PHE A 96 14.01 -3.98 8.29
N ILE A 97 13.21 -3.44 7.38
CA ILE A 97 11.76 -3.46 7.50
C ILE A 97 11.18 -4.31 6.38
N ALA A 98 10.20 -5.14 6.73
CA ALA A 98 9.33 -5.81 5.77
C ALA A 98 7.89 -5.61 6.21
N GLN A 99 7.00 -5.34 5.27
CA GLN A 99 5.58 -5.28 5.53
C GLN A 99 4.81 -6.08 4.47
N LEU A 100 3.71 -6.69 4.91
CA LEU A 100 2.84 -7.55 4.13
C LEU A 100 1.40 -7.09 4.36
N GLY A 101 0.69 -6.77 3.29
CA GLY A 101 -0.76 -6.64 3.35
C GLY A 101 -1.39 -8.04 3.40
N LEU A 102 -2.31 -8.26 4.33
CA LEU A 102 -3.07 -9.52 4.43
C LEU A 102 -4.40 -9.43 3.68
N PHE A 103 -4.99 -8.24 3.69
CA PHE A 103 -6.26 -7.86 3.07
C PHE A 103 -6.12 -6.40 2.60
N ASP A 104 -7.18 -5.85 2.02
CA ASP A 104 -7.23 -4.47 1.50
C ASP A 104 -6.93 -3.39 2.55
N ARG A 105 -7.20 -3.68 3.83
CA ARG A 105 -7.12 -2.71 4.93
C ARG A 105 -6.22 -3.12 6.08
N VAL A 106 -5.54 -4.26 5.98
CA VAL A 106 -4.75 -4.81 7.09
C VAL A 106 -3.35 -5.11 6.61
N ALA A 107 -2.35 -4.56 7.30
CA ALA A 107 -0.95 -4.86 7.05
C ALA A 107 -0.24 -5.30 8.33
N LEU A 108 0.70 -6.23 8.19
CA LEU A 108 1.65 -6.61 9.23
C LEU A 108 3.03 -6.09 8.83
N SER A 109 3.75 -5.50 9.77
CA SER A 109 5.15 -5.09 9.58
C SER A 109 6.07 -5.69 10.63
N VAL A 110 7.30 -5.95 10.21
CA VAL A 110 8.42 -6.34 11.07
C VAL A 110 9.56 -5.38 10.80
N ASP A 111 10.13 -4.85 11.87
CA ASP A 111 11.34 -4.02 11.88
C ASP A 111 12.41 -4.73 12.72
N ALA A 112 13.56 -5.00 12.10
CA ALA A 112 14.71 -5.64 12.71
C ALA A 112 15.88 -4.64 12.80
N PRO A 113 15.93 -3.83 13.88
CA PRO A 113 16.94 -2.80 14.06
C PRO A 113 18.28 -3.36 14.56
N MET A 114 19.38 -2.72 14.16
CA MET A 114 20.73 -3.03 14.62
C MET A 114 21.61 -1.78 14.76
N VAL A 115 22.54 -1.83 15.70
CA VAL A 115 23.67 -0.91 15.79
C VAL A 115 24.84 -1.53 15.02
N LEU A 116 25.24 -0.87 13.93
CA LEU A 116 26.37 -1.28 13.09
C LEU A 116 27.71 -0.80 13.66
N TRP A 117 27.70 0.36 14.32
CA TRP A 117 28.87 0.92 14.98
C TRP A 117 28.44 1.94 16.03
N GLN A 118 29.12 2.00 17.16
CA GLN A 118 28.98 3.10 18.12
C GLN A 118 30.23 3.26 18.97
N ASP A 119 30.48 4.49 19.42
CA ASP A 119 31.51 4.81 20.41
C ASP A 119 30.98 5.81 21.44
N GLY A 120 31.71 5.91 22.55
CA GLY A 120 31.27 6.70 23.67
C GLY A 120 32.21 6.61 24.86
N ASP A 121 31.85 7.31 25.93
CA ASP A 121 32.60 7.34 27.17
C ASP A 121 31.86 6.56 28.27
N ALA A 122 32.24 5.30 28.42
CA ALA A 122 31.70 4.39 29.44
C ALA A 122 32.14 4.76 30.87
N GLU A 123 33.12 5.65 31.06
CA GLU A 123 33.51 6.09 32.41
C GLU A 123 32.46 7.03 33.00
N VAL A 124 31.69 7.72 32.16
CA VAL A 124 30.64 8.67 32.56
C VAL A 124 29.49 7.98 33.29
N ASP A 125 29.13 6.75 32.90
CA ASP A 125 28.09 5.94 33.55
C ASP A 125 28.66 4.88 34.53
N GLY A 126 29.99 4.81 34.65
CA GLY A 126 30.69 3.82 35.49
C GLY A 126 30.51 2.37 35.03
N GLY A 127 30.06 2.15 33.80
CA GLY A 127 29.77 0.84 33.22
C GLY A 127 30.95 0.18 32.49
N PRO A 128 30.78 -1.07 32.01
CA PRO A 128 31.79 -1.74 31.19
C PRO A 128 31.99 -1.04 29.83
N SER A 129 32.98 -1.42 29.03
CA SER A 129 33.15 -0.88 27.67
C SER A 129 31.87 -1.06 26.84
N ILE A 130 31.45 0.00 26.14
CA ILE A 130 30.31 -0.03 25.23
C ILE A 130 30.63 -0.95 24.05
N GLN A 131 29.73 -1.88 23.72
CA GLN A 131 29.89 -2.72 22.53
C GLN A 131 29.64 -1.88 21.28
N ALA A 132 30.51 -2.00 20.29
CA ALA A 132 30.40 -1.22 19.05
C ALA A 132 29.26 -1.71 18.13
N VAL A 133 28.95 -3.01 18.16
CA VAL A 133 27.89 -3.63 17.34
C VAL A 133 26.89 -4.29 18.28
N ALA A 134 25.59 -4.11 18.01
CA ALA A 134 24.54 -4.73 18.80
C ALA A 134 23.27 -4.96 17.99
N ILE A 135 22.56 -6.04 18.29
CA ILE A 135 21.18 -6.22 17.82
C ILE A 135 20.28 -5.42 18.74
N ARG A 136 19.33 -4.68 18.16
CA ARG A 136 18.31 -3.95 18.91
C ARG A 136 17.03 -4.77 19.04
N ASP A 137 16.11 -4.33 19.89
CA ASP A 137 14.83 -5.00 20.10
C ASP A 137 13.96 -4.93 18.81
N PRO A 138 13.60 -6.07 18.18
CA PRO A 138 12.73 -6.08 17.02
C PRO A 138 11.32 -5.58 17.31
N TYR A 139 10.69 -4.95 16.33
CA TYR A 139 9.34 -4.42 16.45
C TYR A 139 8.41 -5.10 15.45
N LEU A 140 7.26 -5.58 15.92
CA LEU A 140 6.17 -6.05 15.08
C LEU A 140 4.99 -5.12 15.20
N ALA A 141 4.33 -4.81 14.10
CA ALA A 141 3.09 -4.06 14.13
C ALA A 141 2.01 -4.63 13.21
N ALA A 142 0.77 -4.45 13.64
CA ALA A 142 -0.42 -4.65 12.83
C ALA A 142 -1.11 -3.30 12.63
N ARG A 143 -1.29 -2.91 11.37
CA ARG A 143 -1.99 -1.69 10.97
C ARG A 143 -3.35 -2.06 10.39
N VAL A 144 -4.38 -1.34 10.81
CA VAL A 144 -5.75 -1.44 10.28
C VAL A 144 -6.17 -0.06 9.78
N ARG A 145 -6.41 0.05 8.47
CA ARG A 145 -6.90 1.27 7.81
C ARG A 145 -8.41 1.38 7.99
N VAL A 146 -8.84 2.40 8.75
CA VAL A 146 -10.23 2.65 9.11
C VAL A 146 -10.93 3.54 8.08
N LEU A 147 -10.22 4.54 7.55
CA LEU A 147 -10.75 5.49 6.56
C LEU A 147 -9.76 5.67 5.41
N GLY A 148 -10.30 5.93 4.22
CA GLY A 148 -9.61 5.95 2.94
C GLY A 148 -10.08 4.81 2.04
N ALA A 149 -9.77 4.92 0.74
CA ALA A 149 -10.12 3.91 -0.26
C ALA A 149 -9.63 2.51 0.18
N ALA A 150 -10.49 1.50 -0.01
CA ALA A 150 -10.17 0.10 0.28
C ALA A 150 -9.33 -0.49 -0.85
N ASN A 151 -9.79 -0.21 -2.06
CA ASN A 151 -9.18 -0.55 -3.32
C ASN A 151 -8.27 0.64 -3.63
N ASP A 152 -7.02 0.39 -3.97
CA ASP A 152 -6.70 0.20 -5.37
C ASP A 152 -5.66 -0.94 -5.36
N ALA A 153 -5.57 -1.70 -6.45
CA ALA A 153 -4.31 -2.35 -6.77
C ALA A 153 -3.17 -1.35 -6.48
N PRO A 154 -1.97 -1.74 -6.02
CA PRO A 154 -0.88 -0.81 -5.86
C PRO A 154 -0.51 -0.27 -7.25
N ASP A 155 -1.32 0.64 -7.74
CA ASP A 155 -1.29 1.20 -9.04
C ASP A 155 -0.31 2.38 -8.94
N GLU A 156 0.47 2.56 -9.99
CA GLU A 156 1.55 3.54 -9.99
C GLU A 156 0.97 4.97 -9.97
N HIS A 157 -0.29 5.10 -10.40
CA HIS A 157 -0.94 6.37 -10.68
C HIS A 157 -2.26 6.61 -9.96
N ALA A 158 -2.84 5.67 -9.21
CA ALA A 158 -3.85 6.01 -8.20
C ALA A 158 -3.23 7.02 -7.24
N PRO A 159 -3.45 8.34 -7.44
CA PRO A 159 -2.68 9.33 -6.75
C PRO A 159 -3.06 9.19 -5.28
N ASN A 160 -2.08 9.24 -4.39
CA ASN A 160 -2.34 9.22 -2.96
C ASN A 160 -3.25 10.42 -2.70
N GLU A 161 -4.56 10.24 -2.69
CA GLU A 161 -5.48 11.36 -2.66
C GLU A 161 -6.55 11.15 -1.62
N GLY A 162 -6.89 12.26 -0.98
CA GLY A 162 -7.87 12.28 0.09
C GLY A 162 -7.28 11.94 1.45
N ALA A 163 -8.19 11.74 2.39
CA ALA A 163 -7.88 11.51 3.79
C ALA A 163 -7.74 10.01 4.09
N GLY A 164 -6.78 9.69 4.96
CA GLY A 164 -6.60 8.39 5.56
C GLY A 164 -6.69 8.43 7.08
N LEU A 165 -7.22 7.36 7.67
CA LEU A 165 -7.14 7.12 9.12
C LEU A 165 -6.79 5.66 9.35
N ALA A 166 -5.81 5.38 10.21
CA ALA A 166 -5.46 4.03 10.59
C ALA A 166 -5.18 3.91 12.09
N VAL A 167 -5.34 2.70 12.62
CA VAL A 167 -4.89 2.33 13.96
C VAL A 167 -3.78 1.30 13.80
N GLN A 168 -2.67 1.48 14.51
CA GLN A 168 -1.56 0.56 14.54
C GLN A 168 -1.33 0.06 15.96
N LEU A 169 -1.26 -1.26 16.12
CA LEU A 169 -0.86 -1.91 17.36
C LEU A 169 0.52 -2.53 17.16
N GLY A 170 1.46 -2.17 18.01
CA GLY A 170 2.86 -2.58 17.92
C GLY A 170 3.35 -3.30 19.16
N ALA A 171 4.36 -4.15 19.00
CA ALA A 171 5.06 -4.81 20.08
C ALA A 171 6.57 -4.81 19.82
N THR A 172 7.33 -4.25 20.76
CA THR A 172 8.79 -4.39 20.78
C THR A 172 9.14 -5.66 21.55
N LEU A 173 9.94 -6.54 20.95
CA LEU A 173 10.34 -7.83 21.51
C LEU A 173 11.72 -7.73 22.16
N PRO A 174 11.89 -8.22 23.40
CA PRO A 174 13.12 -8.08 24.17
C PRO A 174 14.20 -9.07 23.74
N PHE A 175 14.67 -8.95 22.49
CA PHE A 175 15.74 -9.78 21.93
C PHE A 175 17.06 -9.03 21.75
N GLY A 176 17.05 -7.72 21.98
CA GLY A 176 18.20 -6.84 21.89
C GLY A 176 19.19 -7.02 23.04
N LEU A 177 20.40 -6.50 22.84
CA LEU A 177 21.48 -6.61 23.82
C LEU A 177 21.42 -5.48 24.86
N GLU A 178 21.13 -5.84 26.12
CA GLU A 178 21.01 -4.94 27.27
C GLU A 178 22.33 -4.28 27.75
N ARG A 179 23.49 -4.58 27.11
CA ARG A 179 24.80 -4.04 27.53
C ARG A 179 25.26 -2.84 26.70
N SER A 180 24.51 -2.49 25.67
CA SER A 180 24.93 -1.60 24.59
C SER A 180 23.94 -0.50 24.28
N TYR A 181 23.01 -0.21 25.20
CA TYR A 181 21.92 0.75 24.98
C TYR A 181 21.10 0.43 23.71
N ALA A 182 20.87 -0.85 23.49
CA ALA A 182 20.24 -1.39 22.27
C ALA A 182 18.95 -2.16 22.57
N GLY A 183 18.69 -2.51 23.83
CA GLY A 183 17.46 -3.20 24.21
C GLY A 183 17.15 -3.02 25.68
N GLU A 184 15.89 -3.24 26.03
CA GLU A 184 15.35 -2.96 27.37
C GLU A 184 15.18 -4.19 28.26
N GLY A 185 15.30 -5.39 27.67
CA GLY A 185 15.13 -6.64 28.41
C GLY A 185 13.67 -6.95 28.80
N ALA A 186 12.72 -6.12 28.37
CA ALA A 186 11.30 -6.32 28.58
C ALA A 186 10.50 -5.92 27.33
N PRO A 187 9.35 -6.58 27.07
CA PRO A 187 8.51 -6.22 25.95
C PRO A 187 7.93 -4.82 26.15
N GLN A 188 7.54 -4.19 25.04
CA GLN A 188 6.80 -2.94 25.03
C GLN A 188 5.59 -3.10 24.11
N LEU A 189 4.49 -2.44 24.45
CA LEU A 189 3.29 -2.41 23.59
C LEU A 189 2.99 -0.97 23.18
N GLU A 190 2.64 -0.78 21.93
CA GLU A 190 2.31 0.52 21.36
C GLU A 190 0.91 0.48 20.76
N ALA A 191 0.15 1.56 20.99
CA ALA A 191 -1.09 1.84 20.30
C ALA A 191 -0.98 3.21 19.65
N ILE A 192 -1.16 3.28 18.34
CA ILE A 192 -0.92 4.48 17.53
C ILE A 192 -2.16 4.76 16.69
N VAL A 193 -2.60 6.02 16.70
CA VAL A 193 -3.56 6.55 15.73
C VAL A 193 -2.78 7.32 14.69
N LEU A 194 -3.00 6.98 13.43
CA LEU A 194 -2.36 7.56 12.26
C LEU A 194 -3.41 8.29 11.44
N GLY A 195 -3.07 9.48 10.94
CA GLY A 195 -3.90 10.20 9.99
C GLY A 195 -3.04 10.87 8.93
N ASP A 196 -3.47 10.82 7.69
CA ASP A 196 -2.83 11.52 6.60
C ASP A 196 -3.87 12.14 5.65
N PHE A 197 -3.41 13.10 4.87
CA PHE A 197 -4.17 13.68 3.78
C PHE A 197 -3.21 14.03 2.65
N HIS A 198 -3.57 13.65 1.43
CA HIS A 198 -2.75 13.90 0.26
C HIS A 198 -3.59 14.51 -0.88
N PHE A 199 -2.97 15.39 -1.67
CA PHE A 199 -3.58 16.09 -2.80
C PHE A 199 -2.49 16.61 -3.75
N LEU A 200 -2.49 16.19 -5.02
CA LEU A 200 -1.49 16.61 -6.03
C LEU A 200 -0.03 16.49 -5.51
N ASP A 201 0.34 15.31 -5.01
CA ASP A 201 1.64 14.97 -4.38
C ASP A 201 2.01 15.76 -3.11
N PHE A 202 1.20 16.74 -2.71
CA PHE A 202 1.31 17.36 -1.40
C PHE A 202 0.69 16.43 -0.35
N GLY A 203 1.43 16.13 0.70
CA GLY A 203 1.00 15.25 1.78
C GLY A 203 1.15 15.92 3.14
N VAL A 204 0.19 15.70 4.03
CA VAL A 204 0.34 15.99 5.46
C VAL A 204 0.01 14.75 6.26
N GLY A 205 0.80 14.48 7.30
CA GLY A 205 0.66 13.29 8.12
C GLY A 205 0.80 13.60 9.59
N GLY A 206 0.18 12.77 10.40
CA GLY A 206 0.28 12.85 11.84
C GLY A 206 0.16 11.48 12.50
N MET A 207 0.84 11.34 13.62
CA MET A 207 0.69 10.19 14.50
C MET A 207 0.54 10.63 15.95
N LEU A 208 -0.29 9.92 16.70
CA LEU A 208 -0.39 10.02 18.16
C LEU A 208 -0.34 8.61 18.73
N GLY A 209 0.63 8.34 19.59
CA GLY A 209 0.84 7.03 20.15
C GLY A 209 1.04 7.02 21.66
N TYR A 210 0.69 5.88 22.25
CA TYR A 210 0.97 5.54 23.63
C TYR A 210 1.82 4.27 23.66
N ARG A 211 2.87 4.28 24.46
CA ARG A 211 3.76 3.13 24.68
C ARG A 211 3.67 2.69 26.12
N HIS A 212 3.23 1.45 26.32
CA HIS A 212 3.29 0.77 27.60
C HIS A 212 4.62 0.00 27.72
N ARG A 213 5.36 0.28 28.79
CA ARG A 213 6.61 -0.44 29.11
C ARG A 213 6.36 -1.38 30.28
N PHE A 214 6.70 -2.66 30.09
CA PHE A 214 6.55 -3.67 31.15
C PHE A 214 7.69 -3.65 32.18
N ALA A 215 8.83 -3.07 31.80
CA ALA A 215 9.88 -2.68 32.74
C ALA A 215 9.98 -1.16 32.77
N GLU A 216 10.35 -0.62 33.93
CA GLU A 216 10.70 0.78 34.12
C GLU A 216 12.21 0.86 34.29
N PRO A 217 13.00 0.80 33.20
CA PRO A 217 14.44 0.91 33.32
C PRO A 217 14.81 2.24 33.94
N GLU A 218 15.86 2.23 34.76
CA GLU A 218 16.37 3.40 35.44
C GLU A 218 17.79 3.67 34.95
N LEU A 219 18.01 4.87 34.41
CA LEU A 219 19.33 5.31 33.98
C LEU A 219 19.69 6.57 34.77
N LEU A 220 20.76 6.48 35.56
CA LEU A 220 21.27 7.58 36.39
C LEU A 220 20.21 8.29 37.24
N GLY A 221 19.27 7.54 37.83
CA GLY A 221 18.23 8.10 38.71
C GLY A 221 16.97 8.59 37.99
N VAL A 222 16.93 8.52 36.66
CA VAL A 222 15.73 8.81 35.86
C VAL A 222 15.04 7.49 35.53
N ARG A 223 13.79 7.35 35.97
CA ARG A 223 12.94 6.21 35.64
C ARG A 223 12.20 6.47 34.33
N PHE A 224 12.25 5.49 33.42
CA PHE A 224 11.55 5.55 32.15
C PHE A 224 10.23 4.80 32.27
N ALA A 225 9.16 5.56 32.54
CA ALA A 225 7.80 5.07 32.61
C ALA A 225 7.16 4.95 31.21
N ASN A 226 5.85 4.68 31.18
CA ASN A 226 5.05 4.71 29.95
C ASN A 226 5.24 6.04 29.20
N GLU A 227 5.10 6.04 27.87
CA GLU A 227 5.35 7.24 27.06
C GLU A 227 4.15 7.61 26.20
N LEU A 228 4.02 8.91 25.94
CA LEU A 228 3.21 9.45 24.85
C LEU A 228 4.14 9.98 23.77
N PHE A 229 3.78 9.76 22.51
CA PHE A 229 4.52 10.29 21.38
C PHE A 229 3.60 10.86 20.31
N LEU A 230 4.08 11.90 19.64
CA LEU A 230 3.41 12.63 18.57
C LEU A 230 4.39 12.80 17.42
N GLY A 231 3.91 12.71 16.19
CA GLY A 231 4.64 13.13 15.01
C GLY A 231 3.74 13.94 14.08
N LEU A 232 4.33 14.94 13.41
CA LEU A 232 3.69 15.71 12.35
C LEU A 232 4.65 15.81 11.17
N ALA A 233 4.15 15.57 9.98
CA ALA A 233 4.94 15.58 8.76
C ALA A 233 4.23 16.32 7.63
N VAL A 234 5.03 16.93 6.76
CA VAL A 234 4.58 17.57 5.52
C VAL A 234 5.50 17.09 4.40
N GLN A 235 4.91 16.72 3.27
CA GLN A 235 5.58 16.38 2.03
C GLN A 235 5.08 17.31 0.93
N THR A 236 5.98 17.76 0.06
CA THR A 236 5.65 18.58 -1.11
C THR A 236 6.41 18.07 -2.33
N PRO A 237 5.78 18.02 -3.52
CA PRO A 237 6.52 17.77 -4.75
C PRO A 237 7.50 18.92 -4.98
N THR A 238 8.61 18.61 -5.63
CA THR A 238 9.56 19.63 -6.07
C THR A 238 9.30 19.97 -7.54
N ILE A 239 9.36 21.25 -7.89
CA ILE A 239 9.08 21.72 -9.26
C ILE A 239 10.26 21.53 -10.22
N LEU A 240 11.42 21.07 -9.72
CA LEU A 240 12.67 21.03 -10.50
C LEU A 240 12.99 19.65 -11.05
N VAL A 241 12.53 18.58 -10.40
CA VAL A 241 12.88 17.20 -10.72
C VAL A 241 11.61 16.35 -10.57
N GLN A 242 11.28 15.58 -11.61
CA GLN A 242 10.15 14.66 -11.58
C GLN A 242 10.35 13.61 -10.47
N ASN A 243 9.25 13.21 -9.84
CA ASN A 243 9.20 12.20 -8.79
C ASN A 243 10.08 12.49 -7.56
N LEU A 244 10.54 13.74 -7.40
CA LEU A 244 11.29 14.20 -6.24
C LEU A 244 10.35 15.00 -5.32
N SER A 245 10.26 14.59 -4.07
CA SER A 245 9.51 15.26 -3.02
C SER A 245 10.42 15.73 -1.90
N ALA A 246 10.06 16.84 -1.26
CA ALA A 246 10.70 17.31 -0.04
C ALA A 246 9.81 17.01 1.16
N ILE A 247 10.40 16.53 2.24
CA ILE A 247 9.72 16.09 3.46
C ILE A 247 10.27 16.88 4.65
N VAL A 248 9.38 17.35 5.52
CA VAL A 248 9.74 17.94 6.82
C VAL A 248 8.91 17.25 7.89
N GLU A 249 9.55 16.83 8.98
CA GLU A 249 8.91 16.10 10.06
C GLU A 249 9.36 16.61 11.43
N VAL A 250 8.45 16.62 12.40
CA VAL A 250 8.77 16.87 13.81
C VAL A 250 8.17 15.75 14.65
N ARG A 251 8.97 15.19 15.56
CA ARG A 251 8.56 14.15 16.50
C ARG A 251 8.82 14.58 17.94
N VAL A 252 7.87 14.25 18.81
CA VAL A 252 7.94 14.49 20.26
C VAL A 252 7.65 13.17 20.96
N THR A 253 8.42 12.84 21.99
CA THR A 253 8.12 11.75 22.93
C THR A 253 8.32 12.25 24.35
N THR A 254 7.41 11.94 25.25
CA THR A 254 7.49 12.34 26.66
C THR A 254 6.99 11.22 27.56
N ALA A 255 7.56 11.11 28.76
CA ALA A 255 7.12 10.15 29.76
C ALA A 255 5.78 10.57 30.39
N VAL A 256 4.95 9.59 30.71
CA VAL A 256 3.70 9.70 31.47
C VAL A 256 4.04 9.39 32.93
N ASP A 257 4.47 10.40 33.66
CA ASP A 257 4.76 10.36 35.10
C ASP A 257 3.95 11.44 35.84
N GLU A 258 4.13 11.58 37.16
CA GLU A 258 3.47 12.60 37.99
C GLU A 258 3.68 14.04 37.45
N GLU A 259 4.81 14.29 36.77
CA GLU A 259 5.12 15.54 36.08
C GLU A 259 5.36 15.27 34.57
N ILE A 260 4.34 15.50 33.75
CA ILE A 260 4.43 15.37 32.28
C ILE A 260 5.29 16.52 31.72
N PHE A 261 6.11 16.24 30.69
CA PHE A 261 6.99 17.21 30.00
C PHE A 261 8.25 17.65 30.76
N LEU A 262 8.83 16.80 31.61
CA LEU A 262 10.18 17.06 32.15
C LEU A 262 11.23 17.07 31.01
N ASP A 263 12.16 18.02 31.07
CA ASP A 263 13.20 18.20 30.04
C ASP A 263 14.07 16.95 29.83
N ALA A 264 14.31 16.17 30.89
CA ALA A 264 15.14 14.96 30.84
C ALA A 264 14.43 13.73 30.22
N SER A 265 13.10 13.69 30.27
CA SER A 265 12.28 12.59 29.74
C SER A 265 11.57 12.95 28.42
N THR A 266 11.67 14.21 27.99
CA THR A 266 11.06 14.70 26.76
C THR A 266 12.09 14.80 25.65
N SER A 267 11.89 14.02 24.59
CA SER A 267 12.65 14.08 23.35
C SER A 267 11.86 14.85 22.30
N MET A 268 12.48 15.86 21.68
CA MET A 268 11.92 16.54 20.53
C MET A 268 12.97 16.61 19.42
N GLU A 269 12.60 16.17 18.23
CA GLU A 269 13.45 16.09 17.05
C GLU A 269 12.72 16.62 15.82
N GLY A 270 13.45 17.34 14.97
CA GLY A 270 12.97 17.74 13.66
C GLY A 270 13.92 17.27 12.56
N ASP A 271 13.35 16.79 11.45
CA ASP A 271 14.07 16.32 10.28
C ASP A 271 13.57 17.00 9.02
N ALA A 272 14.46 17.15 8.05
CA ALA A 272 14.15 17.57 6.70
C ALA A 272 14.86 16.64 5.71
N GLY A 273 14.15 16.22 4.67
CA GLY A 273 14.66 15.28 3.70
C GLY A 273 14.11 15.46 2.31
N LEU A 274 14.67 14.68 1.40
CA LEU A 274 14.25 14.53 0.01
C LEU A 274 13.99 13.05 -0.25
N ARG A 275 12.90 12.75 -0.95
CA ARG A 275 12.60 11.40 -1.44
C ARG A 275 12.45 11.44 -2.95
N TRP A 276 13.20 10.59 -3.64
CA TRP A 276 13.03 10.33 -5.05
C TRP A 276 12.46 8.92 -5.23
N ALA A 277 11.31 8.80 -5.90
CA ALA A 277 10.64 7.53 -6.16
C ALA A 277 10.60 7.26 -7.67
N GLU A 278 10.91 6.04 -8.10
CA GLU A 278 10.91 5.67 -9.52
C GLU A 278 10.58 4.17 -9.63
N GLY A 279 9.51 3.83 -10.35
CA GLY A 279 8.98 2.47 -10.40
C GLY A 279 8.75 1.90 -8.99
N ASP A 280 9.29 0.72 -8.71
CA ASP A 280 9.17 0.05 -7.41
C ASP A 280 10.07 0.61 -6.30
N PHE A 281 11.03 1.48 -6.63
CA PHE A 281 12.03 1.94 -5.67
C PHE A 281 11.80 3.37 -5.21
N ALA A 282 12.13 3.65 -3.95
CA ALA A 282 12.32 5.01 -3.46
C ALA A 282 13.63 5.12 -2.69
N PHE A 283 14.25 6.30 -2.81
CA PHE A 283 15.47 6.67 -2.13
C PHE A 283 15.22 7.93 -1.31
N THR A 284 15.52 7.85 -0.03
CA THR A 284 15.25 8.94 0.91
C THR A 284 16.55 9.40 1.56
N TRP A 285 16.81 10.71 1.56
CA TRP A 285 17.91 11.32 2.31
C TRP A 285 17.34 12.35 3.26
N ALA A 286 17.68 12.27 4.54
CA ALA A 286 17.25 13.27 5.50
C ALA A 286 18.34 13.64 6.49
N VAL A 287 18.23 14.85 7.03
CA VAL A 287 19.04 15.34 8.13
C VAL A 287 18.13 15.88 9.20
N GLY A 288 18.54 15.74 10.46
CA GLY A 288 17.74 16.18 11.59
C GLY A 288 18.59 16.61 12.77
N MET A 289 17.91 17.15 13.77
CA MET A 289 18.50 17.51 15.05
C MET A 289 17.47 17.52 16.15
N GLY A 290 17.91 17.23 17.35
CA GLY A 290 17.15 17.37 18.57
C GLY A 290 17.13 18.79 19.12
N TRP A 291 16.02 19.17 19.75
CA TRP A 291 15.86 20.47 20.42
C TRP A 291 15.81 20.37 21.95
N THR A 292 15.72 19.17 22.51
CA THR A 292 15.72 18.91 23.95
C THR A 292 16.96 18.15 24.39
N GLY A 293 17.16 18.02 25.71
CA GLY A 293 18.21 17.20 26.31
C GLY A 293 17.74 15.82 26.74
N GLY A 294 16.59 15.36 26.22
CA GLY A 294 16.00 14.08 26.58
C GLY A 294 16.90 12.92 26.14
N VAL A 295 16.82 11.80 26.86
CA VAL A 295 17.54 10.59 26.46
C VAL A 295 17.09 10.16 25.07
N GLY A 296 18.04 9.91 24.15
CA GLY A 296 17.76 9.50 22.78
C GLY A 296 17.52 10.65 21.80
N THR A 297 17.69 11.90 22.25
CA THR A 297 17.63 13.10 21.41
C THR A 297 19.02 13.42 20.87
N PRO A 298 19.31 13.22 19.57
CA PRO A 298 20.63 13.46 19.02
C PRO A 298 20.91 14.95 18.82
N GLY A 299 22.18 15.36 18.92
CA GLY A 299 22.61 16.70 18.51
C GLY A 299 22.55 16.89 16.99
N PHE A 300 22.75 15.81 16.24
CA PHE A 300 22.60 15.76 14.78
C PHE A 300 22.25 14.34 14.32
N ARG A 301 21.39 14.23 13.31
CA ARG A 301 21.01 12.99 12.65
C ARG A 301 21.22 13.08 11.14
N GLY A 302 21.75 12.02 10.55
CA GLY A 302 21.69 11.76 9.11
C GLY A 302 20.96 10.46 8.84
N ILE A 303 20.10 10.43 7.82
CA ILE A 303 19.26 9.28 7.45
C ILE A 303 19.43 9.03 5.96
N PHE A 304 19.54 7.76 5.59
CA PHE A 304 19.41 7.28 4.22
C PHE A 304 18.47 6.07 4.18
N GLY A 305 17.47 6.09 3.31
CA GLY A 305 16.50 5.02 3.12
C GLY A 305 16.54 4.51 1.68
N VAL A 306 16.40 3.19 1.53
CA VAL A 306 16.07 2.53 0.27
C VAL A 306 14.80 1.73 0.53
N GLU A 307 13.72 2.10 -0.14
CA GLU A 307 12.40 1.48 -0.01
C GLU A 307 12.06 0.76 -1.32
N PHE A 308 11.59 -0.48 -1.23
CA PHE A 308 11.12 -1.30 -2.34
C PHE A 308 9.66 -1.66 -2.10
N ALA A 309 8.80 -1.25 -3.02
CA ALA A 309 7.36 -1.48 -2.97
C ALA A 309 6.90 -1.94 -4.37
N PRO A 310 6.91 -3.24 -4.66
CA PRO A 310 6.43 -3.80 -5.91
C PRO A 310 4.95 -3.46 -6.07
N ARG A 311 4.66 -2.67 -7.09
CA ARG A 311 3.33 -2.17 -7.42
C ARG A 311 2.79 -2.93 -8.64
N THR A 312 1.50 -3.25 -8.64
CA THR A 312 0.79 -3.78 -9.80
C THR A 312 0.29 -2.57 -10.55
N HIS A 313 0.97 -2.23 -11.63
CA HIS A 313 0.62 -1.16 -12.55
C HIS A 313 -0.67 -1.62 -13.23
N ASP A 314 -1.81 -1.00 -12.95
CA ASP A 314 -3.16 -1.34 -13.44
C ASP A 314 -3.99 -0.04 -13.37
N LEU A 315 -3.75 0.82 -14.35
CA LEU A 315 -4.06 2.25 -14.33
C LEU A 315 -5.56 2.55 -14.44
N ASP A 316 -6.37 1.66 -15.01
CA ASP A 316 -7.83 1.79 -15.07
C ASP A 316 -8.59 0.77 -14.19
N GLY A 317 -7.90 -0.22 -13.62
CA GLY A 317 -8.44 -1.09 -12.59
C GLY A 317 -9.34 -2.20 -13.12
N ASP A 318 -9.15 -2.62 -14.37
CA ASP A 318 -9.89 -3.74 -14.97
C ASP A 318 -9.31 -5.12 -14.59
N GLY A 319 -8.12 -5.14 -14.00
CA GLY A 319 -7.45 -6.35 -13.51
C GLY A 319 -6.37 -6.92 -14.43
N LEU A 320 -6.07 -6.25 -15.54
CA LEU A 320 -4.86 -6.46 -16.33
C LEU A 320 -3.75 -5.52 -15.85
N VAL A 321 -2.49 -5.93 -16.05
CA VAL A 321 -1.37 -5.04 -15.70
C VAL A 321 -1.05 -4.12 -16.87
N ASP A 322 -0.62 -2.88 -16.64
CA ASP A 322 -0.32 -1.87 -17.68
C ASP A 322 0.61 -2.38 -18.81
N ASP A 323 1.50 -3.35 -18.50
CA ASP A 323 2.42 -3.96 -19.47
C ASP A 323 1.75 -5.03 -20.37
N GLU A 324 0.61 -5.57 -19.93
CA GLU A 324 -0.23 -6.57 -20.60
C GLU A 324 -1.57 -5.98 -21.11
N ASP A 325 -1.86 -4.72 -20.80
CA ASP A 325 -3.08 -3.97 -21.16
C ASP A 325 -2.80 -2.99 -22.32
N GLU A 326 -3.52 -3.15 -23.44
CA GLU A 326 -3.39 -2.30 -24.62
C GLU A 326 -4.03 -0.90 -24.42
N CYS A 327 -4.98 -0.78 -23.51
CA CYS A 327 -5.79 0.41 -23.31
C CYS A 327 -5.52 1.22 -22.05
N GLN A 328 -4.83 0.75 -21.00
CA GLN A 328 -4.27 1.44 -19.80
C GLN A 328 -5.13 2.47 -19.05
N ARG A 329 -6.14 3.09 -19.64
CA ARG A 329 -6.91 4.23 -19.15
C ARG A 329 -8.41 4.06 -19.39
N LEU A 330 -8.78 2.97 -20.02
CA LEU A 330 -10.10 2.66 -20.53
C LEU A 330 -10.33 1.22 -20.10
N PRO A 331 -11.06 1.01 -19.00
CA PRO A 331 -11.23 -0.32 -18.46
C PRO A 331 -11.99 -1.20 -19.44
N GLU A 332 -11.54 -2.44 -19.57
CA GLU A 332 -12.20 -3.53 -20.30
C GLU A 332 -13.69 -3.69 -19.95
N ASP A 333 -14.52 -4.05 -20.94
CA ASP A 333 -15.95 -4.29 -20.79
C ASP A 333 -16.36 -5.76 -20.90
N VAL A 334 -15.67 -6.62 -20.15
CA VAL A 334 -15.88 -8.07 -19.97
C VAL A 334 -17.27 -8.59 -20.37
N ASP A 335 -17.39 -9.05 -21.61
CA ASP A 335 -18.61 -9.59 -22.20
C ASP A 335 -18.38 -10.92 -22.97
N GLY A 336 -17.13 -11.36 -23.06
CA GLY A 336 -16.71 -12.59 -23.73
C GLY A 336 -16.16 -12.38 -25.14
N PHE A 337 -15.99 -11.14 -25.60
CA PHE A 337 -15.29 -10.78 -26.82
C PHE A 337 -13.99 -10.05 -26.47
N GLN A 338 -12.86 -10.59 -26.94
CA GLN A 338 -11.51 -10.04 -26.75
C GLN A 338 -11.09 -9.56 -25.35
N ASP A 339 -11.81 -9.93 -24.27
CA ASP A 339 -11.55 -9.61 -22.84
C ASP A 339 -10.08 -9.76 -22.32
N ASP A 340 -9.17 -10.35 -23.10
CA ASP A 340 -7.76 -10.58 -22.74
C ASP A 340 -6.83 -9.43 -23.16
N ASP A 341 -7.28 -8.41 -23.91
CA ASP A 341 -6.43 -7.30 -24.40
C ASP A 341 -6.53 -6.01 -23.57
N GLY A 342 -7.54 -5.88 -22.72
CA GLY A 342 -7.76 -4.75 -21.81
C GLY A 342 -8.40 -3.53 -22.46
N CYS A 343 -8.81 -3.63 -23.72
CA CYS A 343 -9.50 -2.58 -24.43
C CYS A 343 -11.00 -2.84 -24.51
N PRO A 344 -11.85 -1.89 -24.07
CA PRO A 344 -13.28 -2.06 -24.23
C PRO A 344 -13.65 -2.11 -25.72
N ASP A 345 -14.53 -3.05 -26.05
CA ASP A 345 -15.04 -3.33 -27.39
C ASP A 345 -16.53 -2.93 -27.46
N PRO A 346 -16.85 -1.65 -27.73
CA PRO A 346 -18.23 -1.16 -27.68
C PRO A 346 -19.09 -1.55 -28.91
N ASP A 347 -18.56 -2.33 -29.84
CA ASP A 347 -19.14 -2.77 -31.12
C ASP A 347 -18.37 -4.02 -31.58
N ASP A 348 -18.78 -5.18 -31.05
CA ASP A 348 -18.13 -6.49 -31.16
C ASP A 348 -18.02 -6.99 -32.62
N ASP A 349 -18.99 -6.65 -33.48
CA ASP A 349 -19.05 -7.12 -34.87
C ASP A 349 -18.69 -6.07 -35.93
N GLY A 350 -18.57 -4.80 -35.52
CA GLY A 350 -18.07 -3.70 -36.32
C GLY A 350 -19.08 -3.17 -37.34
N ASP A 351 -20.38 -3.32 -37.09
CA ASP A 351 -21.45 -2.82 -37.93
C ASP A 351 -21.84 -1.34 -37.68
N LEU A 352 -21.21 -0.72 -36.68
CA LEU A 352 -21.40 0.66 -36.20
C LEU A 352 -22.62 0.89 -35.30
N ILE A 353 -23.28 -0.17 -34.83
CA ILE A 353 -24.32 -0.14 -33.81
C ILE A 353 -23.70 -0.66 -32.49
N PRO A 354 -23.66 0.15 -31.41
CA PRO A 354 -23.05 -0.30 -30.17
C PRO A 354 -23.77 -1.52 -29.56
N ASP A 355 -23.06 -2.45 -28.92
CA ASP A 355 -23.63 -3.73 -28.43
C ASP A 355 -24.83 -3.56 -27.48
N GLN A 356 -24.86 -2.45 -26.74
CA GLN A 356 -25.97 -2.10 -25.84
C GLN A 356 -27.29 -1.80 -26.57
N ASP A 357 -27.20 -1.41 -27.84
CA ASP A 357 -28.29 -1.03 -28.72
C ASP A 357 -28.50 -2.05 -29.86
N ASP A 358 -27.54 -2.96 -30.08
CA ASP A 358 -27.60 -4.05 -31.06
C ASP A 358 -28.34 -5.31 -30.55
N ARG A 359 -29.23 -5.87 -31.37
CA ARG A 359 -29.93 -7.14 -31.10
C ARG A 359 -29.12 -8.38 -31.48
N CYS A 360 -28.14 -8.22 -32.36
CA CYS A 360 -27.22 -9.24 -32.84
C CYS A 360 -25.74 -8.84 -32.62
N PRO A 361 -25.27 -8.55 -31.38
CA PRO A 361 -23.93 -7.96 -31.11
C PRO A 361 -22.71 -8.69 -31.67
N ARG A 362 -22.84 -9.88 -32.26
CA ARG A 362 -21.72 -10.69 -32.76
C ARG A 362 -21.87 -11.07 -34.22
N GLU A 363 -22.86 -10.52 -34.90
CA GLU A 363 -23.25 -10.89 -36.25
C GLU A 363 -23.68 -9.66 -37.03
N ALA A 364 -22.69 -8.96 -37.58
CA ALA A 364 -22.90 -7.73 -38.33
C ALA A 364 -24.01 -7.86 -39.38
N ALA A 365 -24.92 -6.90 -39.39
CA ALA A 365 -25.97 -6.84 -40.38
C ALA A 365 -25.42 -6.76 -41.82
N ASP A 366 -26.16 -7.37 -42.75
CA ASP A 366 -25.93 -7.13 -44.18
C ASP A 366 -26.37 -5.70 -44.53
N PHE A 367 -25.49 -4.91 -45.16
CA PHE A 367 -25.63 -3.47 -45.34
C PHE A 367 -26.95 -3.03 -46.01
N ASP A 368 -27.55 -3.90 -46.83
CA ASP A 368 -28.81 -3.63 -47.54
C ASP A 368 -30.03 -4.32 -46.89
N ARG A 369 -29.89 -4.97 -45.73
CA ARG A 369 -30.92 -5.77 -45.05
C ARG A 369 -30.95 -5.57 -43.53
N ASP A 370 -30.95 -4.32 -43.10
CA ASP A 370 -31.26 -3.90 -41.72
C ASP A 370 -32.20 -2.68 -41.80
N GLU A 371 -33.48 -2.94 -42.08
CA GLU A 371 -34.45 -1.86 -42.31
C GLU A 371 -34.89 -1.17 -41.01
N ASP A 372 -34.82 -1.86 -39.86
CA ASP A 372 -35.20 -1.32 -38.56
C ASP A 372 -34.02 -0.80 -37.72
N GLU A 373 -32.79 -0.86 -38.26
CA GLU A 373 -31.55 -0.36 -37.67
C GLU A 373 -31.29 -1.03 -36.31
N ASP A 374 -31.58 -2.33 -36.20
CA ASP A 374 -31.45 -3.13 -34.97
C ASP A 374 -30.19 -4.00 -34.90
N GLY A 375 -29.32 -3.90 -35.93
CA GLY A 375 -28.05 -4.62 -36.05
C GLY A 375 -28.18 -6.07 -36.50
N CYS A 376 -29.41 -6.56 -36.70
CA CYS A 376 -29.64 -7.88 -37.25
C CYS A 376 -29.94 -7.84 -38.75
N THR A 377 -29.49 -8.87 -39.48
CA THR A 377 -29.96 -9.08 -40.86
C THR A 377 -31.44 -9.47 -40.89
N ASP A 378 -32.25 -8.64 -41.52
CA ASP A 378 -33.66 -8.88 -41.79
C ASP A 378 -33.88 -10.14 -42.64
N PRO A 379 -34.93 -10.93 -42.35
CA PRO A 379 -35.31 -12.03 -43.21
C PRO A 379 -35.72 -11.52 -44.59
N VAL A 380 -35.38 -12.29 -45.63
CA VAL A 380 -35.84 -12.03 -47.00
C VAL A 380 -37.37 -12.04 -47.00
N ARG A 381 -37.98 -11.00 -47.57
CA ARG A 381 -39.43 -10.92 -47.72
C ARG A 381 -39.88 -11.87 -48.82
N ASP A 382 -40.86 -12.68 -48.47
CA ASP A 382 -41.56 -13.63 -49.32
C ASP A 382 -43.01 -13.65 -48.80
N GLN A 383 -43.85 -12.81 -49.40
CA GLN A 383 -45.16 -12.45 -48.85
C GLN A 383 -46.21 -13.55 -49.01
N ASP A 384 -46.12 -14.36 -50.06
CA ASP A 384 -47.02 -15.48 -50.31
C ASP A 384 -46.41 -16.86 -50.00
N GLY A 385 -45.11 -16.91 -49.73
CA GLY A 385 -44.43 -18.06 -49.15
C GLY A 385 -44.10 -19.15 -50.17
N ASP A 386 -43.93 -18.79 -51.45
CA ASP A 386 -43.64 -19.74 -52.52
C ASP A 386 -42.14 -20.05 -52.69
N GLY A 387 -41.27 -19.28 -52.03
CA GLY A 387 -39.83 -19.45 -52.03
C GLY A 387 -39.07 -18.57 -53.04
N VAL A 388 -39.76 -17.73 -53.81
CA VAL A 388 -39.18 -16.61 -54.56
C VAL A 388 -39.28 -15.35 -53.70
N SER A 389 -38.24 -14.51 -53.67
CA SER A 389 -38.28 -13.29 -52.85
C SER A 389 -39.12 -12.20 -53.51
N ASP A 390 -39.78 -11.34 -52.72
CA ASP A 390 -40.66 -10.26 -53.20
C ASP A 390 -40.00 -9.36 -54.29
N ASP A 391 -38.67 -9.24 -54.30
CA ASP A 391 -37.89 -8.45 -55.26
C ASP A 391 -37.52 -9.21 -56.56
N GLU A 392 -37.52 -10.54 -56.51
CA GLU A 392 -37.32 -11.44 -57.66
C GLU A 392 -38.64 -11.99 -58.22
N ASP A 393 -39.74 -11.87 -57.47
CA ASP A 393 -41.07 -12.38 -57.77
C ASP A 393 -41.91 -11.40 -58.64
N ALA A 394 -42.43 -11.87 -59.78
CA ALA A 394 -43.29 -11.09 -60.66
C ALA A 394 -44.73 -10.93 -60.12
N CYS A 395 -45.15 -11.79 -59.19
CA CYS A 395 -46.43 -11.79 -58.50
C CYS A 395 -46.31 -11.88 -56.95
N PRO A 396 -45.75 -10.86 -56.24
CA PRO A 396 -45.42 -10.86 -54.78
C PRO A 396 -46.54 -11.06 -53.75
N THR A 397 -47.70 -11.60 -54.15
CA THR A 397 -48.90 -11.75 -53.33
C THR A 397 -49.70 -13.01 -53.72
N ARG A 398 -49.24 -13.76 -54.73
CA ARG A 398 -49.87 -14.94 -55.28
C ARG A 398 -48.80 -16.00 -55.49
N ALA A 399 -48.74 -16.95 -54.56
CA ALA A 399 -47.80 -18.05 -54.62
C ALA A 399 -47.86 -18.78 -55.96
N GLU A 400 -46.68 -19.01 -56.53
CA GLU A 400 -46.38 -19.89 -57.65
C GLU A 400 -47.03 -21.28 -57.51
N ASP A 401 -47.49 -21.86 -58.61
CA ASP A 401 -48.11 -23.18 -58.64
C ASP A 401 -47.23 -24.33 -59.16
N ALA A 402 -45.91 -24.14 -59.32
CA ALA A 402 -44.87 -25.18 -59.30
C ALA A 402 -45.26 -26.50 -60.03
N ASP A 403 -45.80 -26.34 -61.23
CA ASP A 403 -46.46 -27.40 -62.00
C ASP A 403 -45.58 -27.91 -63.16
N GLY A 404 -44.46 -27.22 -63.40
CA GLY A 404 -43.47 -27.52 -64.43
C GLY A 404 -43.46 -26.52 -65.59
N PHE A 405 -44.33 -25.52 -65.57
CA PHE A 405 -44.41 -24.42 -66.51
C PHE A 405 -44.05 -23.10 -65.82
N GLN A 406 -43.04 -22.39 -66.34
CA GLN A 406 -42.51 -21.10 -65.84
C GLN A 406 -42.28 -20.91 -64.32
N ASP A 407 -42.20 -21.98 -63.52
CA ASP A 407 -41.96 -22.03 -62.05
C ASP A 407 -40.85 -21.12 -61.45
N GLU A 408 -40.04 -20.41 -62.25
CA GLU A 408 -38.97 -19.51 -61.79
C GLU A 408 -39.40 -18.03 -61.71
N ASP A 409 -40.61 -17.66 -62.16
CA ASP A 409 -41.05 -16.25 -62.20
C ASP A 409 -41.91 -15.79 -61.00
N GLY A 410 -42.33 -16.73 -60.14
CA GLY A 410 -43.12 -16.47 -58.93
C GLY A 410 -44.61 -16.20 -59.21
N CYS A 411 -45.07 -16.40 -60.45
CA CYS A 411 -46.46 -16.14 -60.84
C CYS A 411 -47.20 -17.44 -61.19
N PRO A 412 -48.33 -17.75 -60.51
CA PRO A 412 -49.11 -18.92 -60.87
C PRO A 412 -49.68 -18.77 -62.28
N ASP A 413 -49.39 -19.77 -63.10
CA ASP A 413 -49.88 -19.92 -64.46
C ASP A 413 -51.19 -20.74 -64.37
N LEU A 414 -52.32 -20.08 -64.67
CA LEU A 414 -53.66 -20.67 -64.47
C LEU A 414 -54.27 -21.26 -65.75
N ASP A 415 -53.57 -21.12 -66.87
CA ASP A 415 -53.96 -21.46 -68.25
C ASP A 415 -52.66 -21.45 -69.09
N ASP A 416 -51.87 -22.52 -68.95
CA ASP A 416 -50.49 -22.64 -69.46
C ASP A 416 -50.37 -22.44 -70.99
N ASP A 417 -51.40 -22.81 -71.75
CA ASP A 417 -51.42 -22.73 -73.21
C ASP A 417 -52.24 -21.55 -73.77
N GLU A 418 -52.80 -20.73 -72.87
CA GLU A 418 -53.56 -19.51 -73.13
C GLU A 418 -54.79 -19.70 -74.04
N ASP A 419 -55.43 -20.87 -74.03
CA ASP A 419 -56.58 -21.18 -74.88
C ASP A 419 -57.93 -20.74 -74.28
N GLY A 420 -57.94 -20.39 -73.00
CA GLY A 420 -59.07 -19.92 -72.23
C GLY A 420 -59.76 -20.96 -71.34
N VAL A 421 -59.25 -22.19 -71.27
CA VAL A 421 -59.65 -23.24 -70.32
C VAL A 421 -58.62 -23.31 -69.19
N PRO A 422 -59.00 -23.09 -67.91
CA PRO A 422 -58.03 -23.14 -66.82
C PRO A 422 -57.44 -24.54 -66.61
N ASP A 423 -56.16 -24.65 -66.22
CA ASP A 423 -55.45 -25.94 -66.11
C ASP A 423 -56.13 -27.03 -65.27
N PRO A 424 -56.82 -26.73 -64.15
CA PRO A 424 -57.55 -27.75 -63.39
C PRO A 424 -58.73 -28.38 -64.16
N ASP A 425 -59.24 -27.67 -65.17
CA ASP A 425 -60.37 -28.05 -66.01
C ASP A 425 -59.92 -28.45 -67.44
N ASP A 426 -58.62 -28.36 -67.76
CA ASP A 426 -58.05 -28.68 -69.07
C ASP A 426 -57.42 -30.10 -69.09
N ALA A 427 -57.89 -30.94 -70.01
CA ALA A 427 -57.36 -32.29 -70.23
C ALA A 427 -55.95 -32.30 -70.85
N CYS A 428 -55.58 -31.21 -71.54
CA CYS A 428 -54.43 -31.09 -72.42
C CYS A 428 -53.41 -30.01 -72.02
N ARG A 429 -53.58 -29.21 -70.96
CA ARG A 429 -52.69 -28.25 -70.25
C ARG A 429 -51.61 -27.48 -71.05
N LEU A 430 -50.77 -28.15 -71.85
CA LEU A 430 -49.70 -27.55 -72.64
C LEU A 430 -50.02 -27.52 -74.16
N GLU A 431 -51.25 -27.83 -74.57
CA GLU A 431 -51.66 -27.96 -75.98
C GLU A 431 -52.99 -27.25 -76.25
N ALA A 432 -52.91 -25.98 -76.67
CA ALA A 432 -54.07 -25.14 -76.92
C ALA A 432 -55.13 -25.78 -77.83
N GLU A 433 -56.39 -25.70 -77.39
CA GLU A 433 -57.57 -26.21 -78.09
C GLU A 433 -57.70 -25.63 -79.51
N ASP A 434 -57.98 -26.48 -80.49
CA ASP A 434 -58.03 -26.09 -81.89
C ASP A 434 -59.41 -25.61 -82.38
N ARG A 435 -60.35 -25.24 -81.51
CA ARG A 435 -61.67 -24.59 -81.79
C ARG A 435 -62.27 -24.90 -83.17
N ASP A 436 -62.36 -26.18 -83.50
CA ASP A 436 -62.83 -26.65 -84.81
C ASP A 436 -64.31 -27.08 -84.81
N GLY A 437 -64.97 -26.99 -83.65
CA GLY A 437 -66.37 -27.33 -83.44
C GLY A 437 -66.61 -28.77 -82.97
N PHE A 438 -65.58 -29.45 -82.45
CA PHE A 438 -65.64 -30.81 -81.93
C PHE A 438 -64.96 -30.87 -80.55
N GLU A 439 -65.74 -31.10 -79.50
CA GLU A 439 -65.22 -31.22 -78.13
C GLU A 439 -64.52 -29.93 -77.63
N ASP A 440 -65.03 -28.76 -78.09
CA ASP A 440 -64.54 -27.42 -77.71
C ASP A 440 -64.93 -26.96 -76.27
N GLU A 441 -65.37 -27.86 -75.38
CA GLU A 441 -65.82 -27.52 -74.01
C GLU A 441 -65.08 -28.33 -72.91
N ASP A 442 -64.11 -29.18 -73.26
CA ASP A 442 -63.52 -30.20 -72.39
C ASP A 442 -61.99 -30.38 -72.51
#